data_AF-A0A6P7FHM7-F1
#
_entry.id   AF-A0A6P7FHM7-F1
#
_cell.length_a   1.000
_cell.length_b   1.000
_cell.length_c   1.000
_cell.angle_alpha   90.00
_cell.angle_beta   90.00
_cell.angle_gamma   90.00
#
_symmetry.space_group_name_H-M   'P 1'
#
loop_
_entity.id
_entity.type
_entity.pdbx_description
1 polymer ?
#
loop_
_entity_poly.entity_id
_entity_poly.type
_entity_poly.pdbx_seq_one_letter_code
_entity_poly.pdbx_strand_id
1 'polypeptide(L)'
;MHRSWSSVPDSEKMYLEVIKKVEQNQYIVVLASLLAEKLSKSKSEELNNYMELLVDTFIKNFISCKVRPSPNIIIACYPLLSQINQQLFTKFVLPALQKAMLRNPEVILECVGLVISGVDLDLSKCTGELGNSLIANLHSKDDKARSEAADACKRLAEKTKDQKSVEELLKKTFAVFHGSDGKLTVVDHKISVLLGAGHLSCNAVAPEHFQALIVVAAEFFGKVLETEVHEKTLCHSLEMMSLWTSKLSQDVPKKILDILKNGIGLKTSTPAVKIAYIQCMIATFNTKTIPQASIFIPILTKSVEKAVAQPTIALSVTEGLCAALLLFKLASVQKDKDNDFQSVWNAVLDMEKQIFFAEKYLSTTTEESLIYVMQLCEVLLVQYPEKLKKPEPIHRAVLYCTTVCSSSTRRKCLAILKRIVGSLIVNNQDAP
;
A
#
# COMPACT_ATOMS: atom_id res chain seq x y z
N MET A 1 12.49 29.77 21.82
CA MET A 1 11.44 29.45 22.80
C MET A 1 11.90 28.51 23.90
N HIS A 2 12.53 27.35 23.61
CA HIS A 2 12.97 26.43 24.68
C HIS A 2 13.83 27.06 25.78
N ARG A 3 14.82 27.89 25.44
CA ARG A 3 15.65 28.59 26.45
C ARG A 3 14.85 29.58 27.30
N SER A 4 13.94 30.34 26.71
CA SER A 4 13.11 31.33 27.41
C SER A 4 12.07 30.69 28.34
N TRP A 5 11.51 29.55 27.94
CA TRP A 5 10.60 28.78 28.78
C TRP A 5 11.29 28.00 29.90
N SER A 6 12.60 27.77 29.82
CA SER A 6 13.38 27.14 30.90
C SER A 6 13.95 28.16 31.89
N SER A 7 14.01 29.45 31.52
CA SER A 7 14.57 30.51 32.35
C SER A 7 13.55 31.21 33.25
N VAL A 8 12.25 31.04 33.00
CA VAL A 8 11.17 31.70 33.77
C VAL A 8 10.28 30.62 34.41
N PRO A 9 10.23 30.52 35.75
CA PRO A 9 9.31 29.62 36.44
C PRO A 9 7.84 29.89 36.06
N ASP A 10 7.04 28.83 35.95
CA ASP A 10 5.61 28.88 35.58
C ASP A 10 5.28 29.60 34.25
N SER A 11 6.29 29.81 33.38
CA SER A 11 6.08 30.51 32.11
C SER A 11 4.97 29.88 31.27
N GLU A 12 4.86 28.55 31.28
CA GLU A 12 3.86 27.79 30.55
C GLU A 12 2.43 28.18 30.93
N LYS A 13 2.17 28.36 32.23
CA LYS A 13 0.87 28.83 32.74
C LYS A 13 0.58 30.25 32.24
N MET A 14 1.58 31.13 32.26
CA MET A 14 1.43 32.49 31.73
C MET A 14 1.10 32.47 30.23
N TYR A 15 1.77 31.63 29.45
CA TYR A 15 1.48 31.47 28.02
C TYR A 15 0.08 30.92 27.77
N LEU A 16 -0.38 29.92 28.55
CA LEU A 16 -1.74 29.39 28.44
C LEU A 16 -2.81 30.44 28.77
N GLU A 17 -2.59 31.26 29.80
CA GLU A 17 -3.49 32.36 30.16
C GLU A 17 -3.53 33.45 29.08
N VAL A 18 -2.41 33.71 28.41
CA VAL A 18 -2.37 34.64 27.27
C VAL A 18 -3.09 34.04 26.06
N ILE A 19 -2.84 32.76 25.74
CA ILE A 19 -3.52 32.06 24.63
C ILE A 19 -5.04 32.14 24.77
N LYS A 20 -5.56 32.07 26.00
CA LYS A 20 -7.00 32.21 26.27
C LYS A 20 -7.56 33.60 25.93
N LYS A 21 -6.74 34.65 25.98
CA LYS A 21 -7.17 36.06 25.85
C LYS A 21 -6.96 36.64 24.45
N VAL A 22 -6.03 36.09 23.68
CA VAL A 22 -5.71 36.59 22.34
C VAL A 22 -6.74 36.15 21.30
N GLU A 23 -6.78 36.86 20.16
CA GLU A 23 -7.62 36.46 19.03
C GLU A 23 -7.19 35.08 18.51
N GLN A 24 -8.16 34.18 18.41
CA GLN A 24 -7.92 32.79 18.05
C GLN A 24 -7.71 32.65 16.54
N ASN A 25 -6.53 32.17 16.15
CA ASN A 25 -6.18 31.92 14.75
C ASN A 25 -5.23 30.70 14.63
N GLN A 26 -4.92 30.29 13.39
CA GLN A 26 -4.06 29.14 13.11
C GLN A 26 -2.68 29.19 13.79
N TYR A 27 -2.08 30.38 13.96
CA TYR A 27 -0.77 30.53 14.58
C TYR A 27 -0.82 30.33 16.10
N ILE A 28 -1.94 30.71 16.72
CA ILE A 28 -2.19 30.44 18.14
C ILE A 28 -2.29 28.95 18.40
N VAL A 29 -2.90 28.18 17.49
CA VAL A 29 -2.98 26.72 17.62
C VAL A 29 -1.61 26.06 17.50
N VAL A 30 -0.76 26.55 16.60
CA VAL A 30 0.64 26.08 16.49
C VAL A 30 1.41 26.38 17.77
N LEU A 31 1.28 27.59 18.32
CA LEU A 31 1.92 27.95 19.60
C LEU A 31 1.41 27.07 20.75
N ALA A 32 0.09 26.84 20.83
CA ALA A 32 -0.51 25.94 21.81
C ALA A 32 0.01 24.50 21.67
N SER A 33 0.28 24.06 20.44
CA SER A 33 0.86 22.73 20.19
C SER A 33 2.29 22.62 20.70
N LEU A 34 3.13 23.63 20.52
CA LEU A 34 4.47 23.66 21.10
C LEU A 34 4.45 23.65 22.65
N LEU A 35 3.48 24.33 23.26
CA LEU A 35 3.28 24.28 24.71
C LEU A 35 2.80 22.90 25.17
N ALA A 36 1.87 22.28 24.45
CA ALA A 36 1.41 20.92 24.73
C ALA A 36 2.58 19.91 24.67
N GLU A 37 3.50 20.07 23.70
CA GLU A 37 4.72 19.25 23.62
C GLU A 37 5.61 19.41 24.86
N LYS A 38 5.78 20.65 25.34
CA LYS A 38 6.60 20.90 26.53
C LYS A 38 5.94 20.33 27.79
N LEU A 39 4.66 20.59 27.99
CA LEU A 39 3.89 20.18 29.17
C LEU A 39 3.74 18.66 29.27
N SER A 40 3.58 17.97 28.15
CA SER A 40 3.55 16.51 28.12
C SER A 40 4.91 15.90 28.50
N LYS A 41 6.03 16.48 28.01
CA LYS A 41 7.39 16.07 28.39
C LYS A 41 7.69 16.28 29.87
N SER A 42 7.12 17.32 30.49
CA SER A 42 7.25 17.59 31.93
C SER A 42 6.19 16.88 32.78
N LYS A 43 5.30 16.07 32.19
CA LYS A 43 4.18 15.38 32.87
C LYS A 43 3.30 16.31 33.70
N SER A 44 3.11 17.54 33.24
CA SER A 44 2.30 18.55 33.90
C SER A 44 0.82 18.34 33.56
N GLU A 45 -0.04 18.38 34.58
CA GLU A 45 -1.50 18.22 34.41
C GLU A 45 -2.20 19.51 34.01
N GLU A 46 -1.50 20.65 34.10
CA GLU A 46 -2.01 21.98 33.77
C GLU A 46 -2.66 22.05 32.39
N LEU A 47 -2.12 21.32 31.40
CA LEU A 47 -2.65 21.29 30.04
C LEU A 47 -4.12 20.84 30.01
N ASN A 48 -4.51 19.90 30.88
CA ASN A 48 -5.86 19.33 30.91
C ASN A 48 -6.94 20.40 31.09
N ASN A 49 -6.64 21.47 31.83
CA ASN A 49 -7.56 22.58 32.09
C ASN A 49 -7.85 23.43 30.84
N TYR A 50 -7.01 23.32 29.80
CA TYR A 50 -7.13 24.10 28.57
C TYR A 50 -7.50 23.25 27.36
N MET A 51 -7.47 21.92 27.47
CA MET A 51 -7.67 21.03 26.32
C MET A 51 -9.00 21.25 25.58
N GLU A 52 -10.12 21.45 26.28
CA GLU A 52 -11.40 21.72 25.60
C GLU A 52 -11.34 23.01 24.75
N LEU A 53 -10.74 24.08 25.29
CA LEU A 53 -10.57 25.36 24.57
C LEU A 53 -9.63 25.21 23.36
N LEU A 54 -8.51 24.51 23.54
CA LEU A 54 -7.51 24.33 22.49
C LEU A 54 -8.06 23.45 21.35
N VAL A 55 -8.82 22.41 21.69
CA VAL A 55 -9.49 21.55 20.71
C VAL A 55 -10.59 22.31 19.96
N ASP A 56 -11.43 23.10 20.65
CA ASP A 56 -12.43 23.95 19.99
C ASP A 56 -11.78 24.96 19.04
N THR A 57 -10.66 25.55 19.46
CA THR A 57 -9.88 26.48 18.63
C THR A 57 -9.31 25.78 17.39
N PHE A 58 -8.74 24.58 17.55
CA PHE A 58 -8.27 23.76 16.44
C PHE A 58 -9.40 23.46 15.46
N ILE A 59 -10.57 23.04 15.96
CA ILE A 59 -11.75 22.73 15.14
C ILE A 59 -12.18 23.94 14.33
N LYS A 60 -12.28 25.13 14.94
CA LYS A 60 -12.70 26.35 14.24
C LYS A 60 -11.74 26.76 13.12
N ASN A 61 -10.43 26.59 13.34
CA ASN A 61 -9.40 27.03 12.40
C ASN A 61 -9.14 26.03 11.26
N PHE A 62 -9.19 24.72 11.55
CA PHE A 62 -8.76 23.70 10.58
C PHE A 62 -9.87 22.78 10.10
N ILE A 63 -10.91 22.53 10.91
CA ILE A 63 -11.99 21.58 10.56
C ILE A 63 -13.23 22.30 10.01
N SER A 64 -13.64 23.39 10.66
CA SER A 64 -14.82 24.19 10.28
C SER A 64 -14.47 25.34 9.33
N CYS A 65 -13.33 25.24 8.64
CA CYS A 65 -12.83 26.26 7.74
C CYS A 65 -13.54 26.21 6.37
N LYS A 66 -13.51 27.35 5.67
CA LYS A 66 -14.01 27.47 4.28
C LYS A 66 -12.90 27.33 3.25
N VAL A 67 -11.65 27.45 3.69
CA VAL A 67 -10.45 27.41 2.85
C VAL A 67 -9.62 26.23 3.29
N ARG A 68 -9.07 25.50 2.31
CA ARG A 68 -8.25 24.33 2.56
C ARG A 68 -7.06 24.70 3.46
N PRO A 69 -6.91 24.05 4.62
CA PRO A 69 -5.79 24.30 5.51
C PRO A 69 -4.49 23.77 4.92
N SER A 70 -3.36 24.41 5.23
CA SER A 70 -2.05 23.91 4.82
C SER A 70 -1.69 22.62 5.58
N PRO A 71 -1.32 21.52 4.89
CA PRO A 71 -0.92 20.27 5.53
C PRO A 71 0.21 20.45 6.55
N ASN A 72 1.20 21.27 6.23
CA ASN A 72 2.35 21.53 7.09
C ASN A 72 1.95 22.18 8.43
N ILE A 73 0.93 23.05 8.41
CA ILE A 73 0.43 23.70 9.63
C ILE A 73 -0.32 22.69 10.50
N ILE A 74 -1.13 21.82 9.90
CA ILE A 74 -1.82 20.75 10.65
C ILE A 74 -0.80 19.79 11.26
N ILE A 75 0.24 19.39 10.51
CA ILE A 75 1.31 18.52 11.02
C ILE A 75 2.05 19.19 12.20
N ALA A 76 2.29 20.49 12.13
CA ALA A 76 2.86 21.24 13.26
C ALA A 76 1.97 21.22 14.52
N CYS A 77 0.69 20.85 14.39
CA CYS A 77 -0.24 20.72 15.51
C CYS A 77 -0.31 19.30 16.10
N TYR A 78 0.46 18.34 15.59
CA TYR A 78 0.48 16.96 16.09
C TYR A 78 0.78 16.85 17.59
N PRO A 79 1.68 17.65 18.18
CA PRO A 79 1.87 17.61 19.62
C PRO A 79 0.59 17.89 20.41
N LEU A 80 -0.28 18.82 19.97
CA LEU A 80 -1.60 19.03 20.59
C LEU A 80 -2.55 17.86 20.32
N LEU A 81 -2.64 17.41 19.07
CA LEU A 81 -3.55 16.32 18.68
C LEU A 81 -3.24 15.03 19.44
N SER A 82 -1.95 14.75 19.72
CA SER A 82 -1.52 13.59 20.50
C SER A 82 -2.02 13.59 21.95
N GLN A 83 -2.39 14.75 22.49
CA GLN A 83 -2.90 14.89 23.86
C GLN A 83 -4.43 14.74 23.94
N ILE A 84 -5.13 14.62 22.80
CA ILE A 84 -6.57 14.46 22.77
C ILE A 84 -6.92 13.05 23.26
N ASN A 85 -7.61 12.97 24.39
CA ASN A 85 -8.11 11.71 24.92
C ASN A 85 -9.42 11.27 24.22
N GLN A 86 -9.85 10.03 24.49
CA GLN A 86 -11.05 9.44 23.88
C GLN A 86 -12.32 10.29 24.09
N GLN A 87 -12.49 10.87 25.28
CA GLN A 87 -13.68 11.66 25.61
C GLN A 87 -13.74 12.93 24.76
N LEU A 88 -12.63 13.66 24.68
CA LEU A 88 -12.52 14.88 23.87
C LEU A 88 -12.69 14.57 22.38
N PHE A 89 -12.11 13.48 21.90
CA PHE A 89 -12.25 13.05 20.52
C PHE A 89 -13.71 12.77 20.16
N THR A 90 -14.39 11.92 20.94
CA THR A 90 -15.79 11.56 20.69
C THR A 90 -16.75 12.74 20.87
N LYS A 91 -16.52 13.61 21.86
CA LYS A 91 -17.41 14.74 22.16
C LYS A 91 -17.27 15.89 21.16
N PHE A 92 -16.07 16.18 20.68
CA PHE A 92 -15.80 17.39 19.89
C PHE A 92 -15.23 17.11 18.50
N VAL A 93 -14.16 16.31 18.39
CA VAL A 93 -13.41 16.15 17.14
C VAL A 93 -14.20 15.33 16.12
N LEU A 94 -14.71 14.16 16.52
CA LEU A 94 -15.44 13.25 15.65
C LEU A 94 -16.68 13.92 15.02
N PRO A 95 -17.58 14.56 15.79
CA PRO A 95 -18.73 15.26 15.21
C PRO A 95 -18.33 16.40 14.27
N ALA A 96 -17.24 17.12 14.57
CA ALA A 96 -16.74 18.19 13.72
C ALA A 96 -16.24 17.66 12.37
N LEU A 97 -15.46 16.57 12.37
CA LEU A 97 -14.97 15.92 11.16
C LEU A 97 -16.12 15.42 10.28
N GLN A 98 -17.10 14.71 10.86
CA GLN A 98 -18.28 14.21 10.13
C GLN A 98 -19.06 15.35 9.48
N LYS A 99 -19.34 16.40 10.27
CA LYS A 99 -20.08 17.58 9.80
C LYS A 99 -19.33 18.33 8.70
N ALA A 100 -18.00 18.41 8.77
CA ALA A 100 -17.19 19.05 7.75
C ALA A 100 -17.18 18.24 6.43
N MET A 101 -17.01 16.91 6.51
CA MET A 101 -17.05 16.03 5.33
C MET A 101 -18.40 16.06 4.61
N LEU A 102 -19.50 16.23 5.34
CA LEU A 102 -20.84 16.38 4.73
C LEU A 102 -21.04 17.73 4.04
N ARG A 103 -20.37 18.78 4.52
CA ARG A 103 -20.59 20.15 4.02
C ARG A 103 -19.64 20.50 2.88
N ASN A 104 -18.35 20.24 3.04
CA ASN A 104 -17.30 20.65 2.12
C ASN A 104 -16.20 19.56 1.98
N PRO A 105 -16.52 18.36 1.46
CA PRO A 105 -15.57 17.25 1.40
C PRO A 105 -14.30 17.62 0.62
N GLU A 106 -14.43 18.35 -0.48
CA GLU A 106 -13.32 18.82 -1.34
C GLU A 106 -12.31 19.74 -0.60
N VAL A 107 -12.69 20.31 0.53
CA VAL A 107 -11.84 21.18 1.34
C VAL A 107 -11.15 20.40 2.45
N ILE A 108 -11.83 19.40 3.02
CA ILE A 108 -11.47 18.86 4.33
C ILE A 108 -10.89 17.45 4.32
N LEU A 109 -11.05 16.65 3.26
CA LEU A 109 -10.65 15.24 3.28
C LEU A 109 -9.18 15.01 3.63
N GLU A 110 -8.26 15.81 3.07
CA GLU A 110 -6.83 15.79 3.46
C GLU A 110 -6.64 16.12 4.95
N CYS A 111 -7.35 17.13 5.46
CA CYS A 111 -7.31 17.51 6.88
C CYS A 111 -7.82 16.38 7.78
N VAL A 112 -8.89 15.68 7.38
CA VAL A 112 -9.42 14.52 8.13
C VAL A 112 -8.35 13.45 8.28
N GLY A 113 -7.67 13.07 7.18
CA GLY A 113 -6.56 12.13 7.23
C GLY A 113 -5.45 12.59 8.18
N LEU A 114 -5.02 13.86 8.08
CA LEU A 114 -3.96 14.41 8.92
C LEU A 114 -4.33 14.45 10.42
N VAL A 115 -5.59 14.76 10.75
CA VAL A 115 -6.09 14.74 12.14
C VAL A 115 -6.07 13.31 12.68
N ILE A 116 -6.54 12.34 11.90
CA ILE A 116 -6.50 10.91 12.27
C ILE A 116 -5.06 10.45 12.54
N SER A 117 -4.10 10.84 11.71
CA SER A 117 -2.69 10.52 11.96
C SER A 117 -2.13 11.17 13.23
N GLY A 118 -2.54 12.40 13.52
CA GLY A 118 -2.01 13.20 14.62
C GLY A 118 -2.50 12.81 16.03
N VAL A 119 -3.64 12.12 16.14
CA VAL A 119 -4.15 11.66 17.44
C VAL A 119 -3.45 10.37 17.89
N ASP A 120 -3.16 10.24 19.18
CA ASP A 120 -2.58 9.02 19.76
C ASP A 120 -3.65 8.16 20.43
N LEU A 121 -4.61 7.68 19.61
CA LEU A 121 -5.76 6.90 20.05
C LEU A 121 -5.94 5.65 19.19
N ASP A 122 -6.45 4.59 19.82
CA ASP A 122 -7.10 3.50 19.08
C ASP A 122 -8.51 3.94 18.69
N LEU A 123 -8.73 4.10 17.39
CA LEU A 123 -9.96 4.64 16.82
C LEU A 123 -11.01 3.56 16.52
N SER A 124 -10.78 2.29 16.88
CA SER A 124 -11.73 1.19 16.63
C SER A 124 -13.19 1.52 16.97
N LYS A 125 -13.45 2.21 18.09
CA LYS A 125 -14.81 2.58 18.51
C LYS A 125 -15.50 3.60 17.59
N CYS A 126 -14.75 4.39 16.84
CA CYS A 126 -15.27 5.39 15.91
C CYS A 126 -14.96 5.07 14.43
N THR A 127 -14.30 3.95 14.16
CA THR A 127 -13.94 3.50 12.82
C THR A 127 -15.15 3.40 11.91
N GLY A 128 -16.26 2.84 12.39
CA GLY A 128 -17.48 2.71 11.60
C GLY A 128 -18.07 4.06 11.17
N GLU A 129 -18.05 5.04 12.06
CA GLU A 129 -18.58 6.39 11.83
C GLU A 129 -17.72 7.21 10.86
N LEU A 130 -16.40 7.25 11.09
CA LEU A 130 -15.46 7.94 10.20
C LEU A 130 -15.38 7.25 8.84
N GLY A 131 -15.31 5.92 8.84
CA GLY A 131 -15.21 5.13 7.63
C GLY A 131 -16.42 5.29 6.74
N ASN A 132 -17.64 5.36 7.28
CA ASN A 132 -18.84 5.65 6.47
C ASN A 132 -18.69 6.96 5.67
N SER A 133 -18.25 8.03 6.32
CA SER A 133 -18.07 9.34 5.67
C SER A 133 -16.96 9.32 4.62
N LEU A 134 -15.87 8.60 4.88
CA LEU A 134 -14.76 8.47 3.93
C LEU A 134 -15.12 7.61 2.73
N ILE A 135 -15.79 6.47 2.94
CA ILE A 135 -16.23 5.55 1.88
C ILE A 135 -17.18 6.25 0.90
N ALA A 136 -18.08 7.11 1.40
CA ALA A 136 -18.97 7.91 0.55
C ALA A 136 -18.21 8.84 -0.42
N ASN A 137 -16.97 9.22 -0.10
CA ASN A 137 -16.14 10.08 -0.93
C ASN A 137 -15.20 9.30 -1.87
N LEU A 138 -15.08 7.97 -1.73
CA LEU A 138 -14.26 7.14 -2.62
C LEU A 138 -14.78 7.10 -4.05
N HIS A 139 -16.04 7.48 -4.29
CA HIS A 139 -16.65 7.55 -5.61
C HIS A 139 -17.09 8.99 -5.96
N SER A 140 -16.45 9.99 -5.35
CA SER A 140 -16.64 11.40 -5.70
C SER A 140 -16.30 11.67 -7.17
N LYS A 141 -16.99 12.65 -7.77
CA LYS A 141 -16.67 13.13 -9.12
C LYS A 141 -15.33 13.88 -9.17
N ASP A 142 -14.87 14.40 -8.03
CA ASP A 142 -13.58 15.06 -7.93
C ASP A 142 -12.46 14.06 -7.64
N ASP A 143 -11.46 14.02 -8.54
CA ASP A 143 -10.35 13.07 -8.48
C ASP A 143 -9.49 13.25 -7.22
N LYS A 144 -9.32 14.50 -6.78
CA LYS A 144 -8.54 14.82 -5.59
C LYS A 144 -9.26 14.36 -4.33
N ALA A 145 -10.56 14.61 -4.22
CA ALA A 145 -11.40 14.10 -3.14
C ALA A 145 -11.35 12.57 -3.05
N ARG A 146 -11.41 11.86 -4.19
CA ARG A 146 -11.24 10.39 -4.21
C ARG A 146 -9.89 9.97 -3.63
N SER A 147 -8.80 10.58 -4.09
CA SER A 147 -7.45 10.26 -3.62
C SER A 147 -7.27 10.57 -2.13
N GLU A 148 -7.80 11.69 -1.64
CA GLU A 148 -7.71 12.10 -0.24
C GLU A 148 -8.57 11.22 0.68
N ALA A 149 -9.76 10.83 0.22
CA ALA A 149 -10.60 9.86 0.92
C ALA A 149 -9.89 8.51 1.05
N ALA A 150 -9.25 8.03 -0.02
CA ALA A 150 -8.48 6.79 0.01
C ALA A 150 -7.28 6.87 0.97
N ASP A 151 -6.54 7.98 0.98
CA ASP A 151 -5.43 8.20 1.94
C ASP A 151 -5.94 8.30 3.39
N ALA A 152 -7.07 8.98 3.63
CA ALA A 152 -7.70 9.04 4.94
C ALA A 152 -8.21 7.67 5.42
N CYS A 153 -8.74 6.82 4.53
CA CYS A 153 -9.08 5.43 4.85
C CYS A 153 -7.85 4.63 5.31
N LYS A 154 -6.71 4.82 4.66
CA LYS A 154 -5.44 4.19 5.06
C LYS A 154 -5.06 4.61 6.49
N ARG A 155 -5.06 5.91 6.77
CA ARG A 155 -4.71 6.46 8.08
C ARG A 155 -5.68 6.02 9.17
N LEU A 156 -6.97 5.90 8.85
CA LEU A 156 -7.97 5.34 9.77
C LEU A 156 -7.68 3.88 10.08
N ALA A 157 -7.34 3.09 9.06
CA ALA A 157 -6.94 1.69 9.25
C ALA A 157 -5.73 1.61 10.19
N GLU A 158 -4.68 2.40 9.95
CA GLU A 158 -3.46 2.47 10.81
C GLU A 158 -3.76 2.78 12.29
N LYS A 159 -4.94 3.36 12.59
CA LYS A 159 -5.41 3.65 13.96
C LYS A 159 -6.46 2.67 14.47
N THR A 160 -6.81 1.64 13.72
CA THR A 160 -7.82 0.63 14.08
C THR A 160 -7.16 -0.67 14.49
N LYS A 161 -7.31 -1.09 15.75
CA LYS A 161 -6.71 -2.33 16.29
C LYS A 161 -7.68 -3.51 16.41
N ASP A 162 -8.98 -3.23 16.47
CA ASP A 162 -10.04 -4.24 16.52
C ASP A 162 -10.30 -4.86 15.14
N GLN A 163 -10.22 -6.18 15.06
CA GLN A 163 -10.45 -6.96 13.83
C GLN A 163 -11.86 -6.71 13.27
N LYS A 164 -12.89 -6.77 14.12
CA LYS A 164 -14.29 -6.65 13.67
C LYS A 164 -14.57 -5.29 13.03
N SER A 165 -14.00 -4.22 13.60
CA SER A 165 -14.10 -2.88 13.04
C SER A 165 -13.54 -2.79 11.61
N VAL A 166 -12.43 -3.48 11.32
CA VAL A 166 -11.86 -3.53 9.97
C VAL A 166 -12.71 -4.39 9.03
N GLU A 167 -13.23 -5.53 9.50
CA GLU A 167 -14.15 -6.37 8.72
C GLU A 167 -15.43 -5.61 8.34
N GLU A 168 -15.98 -4.82 9.24
CA GLU A 168 -17.14 -3.97 8.96
C GLU A 168 -16.85 -2.90 7.92
N LEU A 169 -15.66 -2.28 7.97
CA LEU A 169 -15.25 -1.33 6.92
C LEU A 169 -15.08 -2.00 5.57
N LEU A 170 -14.45 -3.17 5.52
CA LEU A 170 -14.35 -3.96 4.29
C LEU A 170 -15.75 -4.26 3.74
N LYS A 171 -16.63 -4.81 4.59
CA LYS A 171 -18.01 -5.14 4.21
C LYS A 171 -18.74 -3.93 3.63
N LYS A 172 -18.64 -2.77 4.25
CA LYS A 172 -19.27 -1.53 3.75
C LYS A 172 -18.64 -1.04 2.45
N THR A 173 -17.31 -1.06 2.35
CA THR A 173 -16.59 -0.63 1.12
C THR A 173 -17.01 -1.50 -0.07
N PHE A 174 -17.08 -2.82 0.10
CA PHE A 174 -17.56 -3.72 -0.95
C PHE A 174 -19.06 -3.66 -1.17
N ALA A 175 -19.87 -3.31 -0.17
CA ALA A 175 -21.28 -3.01 -0.39
C ALA A 175 -21.46 -1.81 -1.36
N VAL A 176 -20.66 -0.75 -1.20
CA VAL A 176 -20.62 0.38 -2.13
C VAL A 176 -20.13 -0.04 -3.51
N PHE A 177 -19.07 -0.85 -3.59
CA PHE A 177 -18.61 -1.41 -4.86
C PHE A 177 -19.73 -2.17 -5.60
N HIS A 178 -20.54 -2.93 -4.86
CA HIS A 178 -21.67 -3.69 -5.38
C HIS A 178 -22.98 -2.89 -5.48
N GLY A 179 -22.95 -1.57 -5.22
CA GLY A 179 -24.02 -0.64 -5.55
C GLY A 179 -24.99 -0.28 -4.41
N SER A 180 -24.60 -0.44 -3.13
CA SER A 180 -25.42 0.06 -2.00
C SER A 180 -25.71 1.56 -2.10
N ASP A 181 -24.77 2.31 -2.68
CA ASP A 181 -24.85 3.77 -2.85
C ASP A 181 -25.15 4.13 -4.32
N GLY A 182 -25.72 3.19 -5.07
CA GLY A 182 -25.94 3.29 -6.50
C GLY A 182 -24.83 2.62 -7.31
N LYS A 183 -25.18 2.19 -8.53
CA LYS A 183 -24.27 1.44 -9.40
C LYS A 183 -23.09 2.30 -9.83
N LEU A 184 -21.86 1.84 -9.54
CA LEU A 184 -20.63 2.45 -10.04
C LEU A 184 -20.48 2.15 -11.54
N THR A 185 -20.74 3.15 -12.38
CA THR A 185 -20.58 3.06 -13.84
C THR A 185 -19.22 3.52 -14.32
N VAL A 186 -18.58 4.44 -13.60
CA VAL A 186 -17.27 5.01 -13.95
C VAL A 186 -16.16 4.09 -13.41
N VAL A 187 -15.24 3.68 -14.28
CA VAL A 187 -14.13 2.79 -13.91
C VAL A 187 -13.29 3.40 -12.80
N ASP A 188 -12.95 4.69 -12.86
CA ASP A 188 -12.10 5.31 -11.85
C ASP A 188 -12.78 5.40 -10.46
N HIS A 189 -14.12 5.36 -10.38
CA HIS A 189 -14.82 5.22 -9.12
C HIS A 189 -14.66 3.80 -8.56
N LYS A 190 -14.78 2.77 -9.41
CA LYS A 190 -14.52 1.38 -9.02
C LYS A 190 -13.09 1.19 -8.51
N ILE A 191 -12.12 1.74 -9.25
CA ILE A 191 -10.70 1.73 -8.90
C ILE A 191 -10.47 2.39 -7.53
N SER A 192 -11.02 3.59 -7.30
CA SER A 192 -10.87 4.30 -6.04
C SER A 192 -11.51 3.58 -4.85
N VAL A 193 -12.66 2.93 -5.04
CA VAL A 193 -13.29 2.10 -3.98
C VAL A 193 -12.42 0.88 -3.65
N LEU A 194 -11.86 0.20 -4.68
CA LEU A 194 -10.92 -0.91 -4.47
C LEU A 194 -9.62 -0.44 -3.79
N LEU A 195 -9.12 0.74 -4.15
CA LEU A 195 -7.96 1.36 -3.49
C LEU A 195 -8.22 1.59 -2.00
N GLY A 196 -9.39 2.13 -1.65
CA GLY A 196 -9.83 2.25 -0.26
C GLY A 196 -9.82 0.90 0.46
N ALA A 197 -10.39 -0.16 -0.15
CA ALA A 197 -10.38 -1.51 0.41
C ALA A 197 -8.96 -2.10 0.54
N GLY A 198 -8.07 -1.83 -0.41
CA GLY A 198 -6.65 -2.22 -0.35
C GLY A 198 -5.90 -1.52 0.77
N HIS A 199 -6.14 -0.22 0.96
CA HIS A 199 -5.54 0.59 2.03
C HIS A 199 -5.94 0.13 3.43
N LEU A 200 -7.12 -0.47 3.60
CA LEU A 200 -7.52 -1.08 4.88
C LEU A 200 -6.56 -2.20 5.33
N SER A 201 -5.71 -2.74 4.44
CA SER A 201 -4.64 -3.67 4.82
C SER A 201 -3.60 -3.06 5.75
N CYS A 202 -3.49 -1.72 5.83
CA CYS A 202 -2.57 -0.99 6.71
C CYS A 202 -3.03 -0.93 8.17
N ASN A 203 -4.01 -1.75 8.54
CA ASN A 203 -4.55 -1.75 9.89
C ASN A 203 -3.55 -2.17 10.97
N ALA A 204 -3.86 -1.80 12.22
CA ALA A 204 -3.06 -2.09 13.40
C ALA A 204 -3.60 -3.29 14.20
N VAL A 205 -4.33 -4.20 13.55
CA VAL A 205 -4.82 -5.44 14.18
C VAL A 205 -3.64 -6.32 14.55
N ALA A 206 -3.72 -6.96 15.72
CA ALA A 206 -2.66 -7.81 16.23
C ALA A 206 -2.37 -9.00 15.26
N PRO A 207 -1.09 -9.40 15.07
CA PRO A 207 -0.70 -10.40 14.06
C PRO A 207 -1.45 -11.74 14.14
N GLU A 208 -1.82 -12.18 15.34
CA GLU A 208 -2.54 -13.44 15.59
C GLU A 208 -3.93 -13.50 14.97
N HIS A 209 -4.58 -12.35 14.80
CA HIS A 209 -5.92 -12.20 14.21
C HIS A 209 -5.86 -11.90 12.71
N PHE A 210 -4.68 -11.50 12.24
CA PHE A 210 -4.53 -10.90 10.93
C PHE A 210 -4.75 -11.87 9.77
N GLN A 211 -4.43 -13.15 9.98
CA GLN A 211 -4.65 -14.18 8.95
C GLN A 211 -6.13 -14.41 8.65
N ALA A 212 -6.99 -14.45 9.67
CA ALA A 212 -8.43 -14.57 9.47
C ALA A 212 -8.97 -13.35 8.70
N LEU A 213 -8.49 -12.16 9.06
CA LEU A 213 -8.85 -10.92 8.39
C LEU A 213 -8.40 -10.89 6.90
N ILE A 214 -7.21 -11.39 6.59
CA ILE A 214 -6.73 -11.52 5.20
C ILE A 214 -7.64 -12.46 4.39
N VAL A 215 -8.11 -13.56 4.98
CA VAL A 215 -9.08 -14.45 4.30
C VAL A 215 -10.37 -13.71 3.99
N VAL A 216 -10.94 -12.99 4.96
CA VAL A 216 -12.15 -12.19 4.76
C VAL A 216 -11.96 -11.15 3.65
N ALA A 217 -10.85 -10.42 3.66
CA ALA A 217 -10.54 -9.44 2.61
C ALA A 217 -10.43 -10.11 1.23
N ALA A 218 -9.69 -11.23 1.15
CA ALA A 218 -9.52 -11.97 -0.09
C ALA A 218 -10.84 -12.52 -0.64
N GLU A 219 -11.80 -12.91 0.21
CA GLU A 219 -13.13 -13.33 -0.24
C GLU A 219 -13.91 -12.19 -0.91
N PHE A 220 -13.85 -10.98 -0.35
CA PHE A 220 -14.46 -9.82 -0.98
C PHE A 220 -13.82 -9.47 -2.33
N PHE A 221 -12.49 -9.46 -2.42
CA PHE A 221 -11.80 -9.28 -3.71
C PHE A 221 -12.11 -10.41 -4.68
N GLY A 222 -12.14 -11.66 -4.21
CA GLY A 222 -12.54 -12.84 -5.00
C GLY A 222 -13.91 -12.67 -5.64
N LYS A 223 -14.90 -12.16 -4.89
CA LYS A 223 -16.23 -11.86 -5.43
C LYS A 223 -16.21 -10.79 -6.51
N VAL A 224 -15.35 -9.78 -6.40
CA VAL A 224 -15.14 -8.80 -7.47
C VAL A 224 -14.57 -9.47 -8.71
N LEU A 225 -13.57 -10.33 -8.54
CA LEU A 225 -12.93 -11.08 -9.64
C LEU A 225 -13.89 -12.04 -10.36
N GLU A 226 -14.90 -12.55 -9.66
CA GLU A 226 -15.95 -13.42 -10.21
C GLU A 226 -17.03 -12.64 -10.99
N THR A 227 -17.31 -11.39 -10.60
CA THR A 227 -18.48 -10.64 -11.10
C THR A 227 -18.13 -9.53 -12.08
N GLU A 228 -16.91 -9.02 -12.05
CA GLU A 228 -16.43 -7.95 -12.92
C GLU A 228 -15.82 -8.51 -14.22
N VAL A 229 -15.97 -7.76 -15.32
CA VAL A 229 -15.41 -8.12 -16.64
C VAL A 229 -14.46 -7.07 -17.18
N HIS A 230 -14.45 -5.88 -16.58
CA HIS A 230 -13.57 -4.79 -17.02
C HIS A 230 -12.12 -5.04 -16.62
N GLU A 231 -11.23 -5.17 -17.62
CA GLU A 231 -9.82 -5.56 -17.46
C GLU A 231 -9.07 -4.71 -16.41
N LYS A 232 -9.10 -3.38 -16.52
CA LYS A 232 -8.40 -2.47 -15.58
C LYS A 232 -8.87 -2.68 -14.13
N THR A 233 -10.16 -2.98 -13.95
CA THR A 233 -10.76 -3.17 -12.62
C THR A 233 -10.31 -4.51 -12.03
N LEU A 234 -10.25 -5.57 -12.85
CA LEU A 234 -9.74 -6.87 -12.44
C LEU A 234 -8.26 -6.81 -12.05
N CYS A 235 -7.42 -6.17 -12.87
CA CYS A 235 -6.00 -5.99 -12.56
C CYS A 235 -5.80 -5.22 -11.25
N HIS A 236 -6.53 -4.12 -11.06
CA HIS A 236 -6.41 -3.33 -9.83
C HIS A 236 -6.99 -4.06 -8.61
N SER A 237 -8.04 -4.87 -8.76
CA SER A 237 -8.56 -5.73 -7.68
C SER A 237 -7.47 -6.70 -7.18
N LEU A 238 -6.71 -7.31 -8.09
CA LEU A 238 -5.59 -8.19 -7.75
C LEU A 238 -4.42 -7.46 -7.09
N GLU A 239 -4.11 -6.25 -7.58
CA GLU A 239 -3.12 -5.36 -6.97
C GLU A 239 -3.50 -5.04 -5.52
N MET A 240 -4.75 -4.65 -5.27
CA MET A 240 -5.24 -4.32 -3.93
C MET A 240 -5.33 -5.55 -3.03
N MET A 241 -5.74 -6.71 -3.57
CA MET A 241 -5.68 -7.98 -2.84
C MET A 241 -4.25 -8.35 -2.44
N SER A 242 -3.24 -8.03 -3.27
CA SER A 242 -1.84 -8.32 -2.95
C SER A 242 -1.31 -7.56 -1.73
N LEU A 243 -1.86 -6.38 -1.42
CA LEU A 243 -1.52 -5.62 -0.21
C LEU A 243 -1.92 -6.37 1.06
N TRP A 244 -2.96 -7.21 0.98
CA TRP A 244 -3.40 -8.08 2.05
C TRP A 244 -2.59 -9.37 2.10
N THR A 245 -2.53 -10.11 0.99
CA THR A 245 -1.95 -11.45 0.97
C THR A 245 -0.43 -11.45 1.13
N SER A 246 0.25 -10.34 0.81
CA SER A 246 1.69 -10.17 1.06
C SER A 246 2.10 -10.20 2.53
N LYS A 247 1.12 -10.08 3.44
CA LYS A 247 1.35 -10.07 4.88
C LYS A 247 0.99 -11.40 5.56
N LEU A 248 0.70 -12.45 4.79
CA LEU A 248 0.52 -13.80 5.33
C LEU A 248 1.81 -14.29 6.00
N SER A 249 1.70 -14.70 7.26
CA SER A 249 2.81 -15.22 8.07
C SER A 249 2.79 -16.75 8.22
N GLN A 250 1.66 -17.40 7.95
CA GLN A 250 1.50 -18.85 7.93
C GLN A 250 1.19 -19.33 6.50
N ASP A 251 0.86 -20.61 6.37
CA ASP A 251 0.42 -21.24 5.12
C ASP A 251 -0.70 -20.44 4.44
N VAL A 252 -0.62 -20.36 3.11
CA VAL A 252 -1.61 -19.69 2.29
C VAL A 252 -2.94 -20.46 2.40
N PRO A 253 -4.02 -19.81 2.87
CA PRO A 253 -5.33 -20.43 3.01
C PRO A 253 -5.85 -20.98 1.68
N LYS A 254 -6.50 -22.15 1.72
CA LYS A 254 -7.07 -22.82 0.53
C LYS A 254 -7.97 -21.90 -0.29
N LYS A 255 -8.78 -21.06 0.37
CA LYS A 255 -9.67 -20.10 -0.31
C LYS A 255 -8.90 -19.14 -1.23
N ILE A 256 -7.73 -18.66 -0.81
CA ILE A 256 -6.88 -17.77 -1.60
C ILE A 256 -6.25 -18.55 -2.77
N LEU A 257 -5.79 -19.79 -2.52
CA LEU A 257 -5.29 -20.67 -3.58
C LEU A 257 -6.35 -20.92 -4.65
N ASP A 258 -7.59 -21.17 -4.24
CA ASP A 258 -8.72 -21.42 -5.15
C ASP A 258 -9.06 -20.17 -5.98
N ILE A 259 -9.11 -18.99 -5.37
CA ILE A 259 -9.30 -17.71 -6.09
C ILE A 259 -8.23 -17.52 -7.17
N LEU A 260 -6.96 -17.67 -6.79
CA LEU A 260 -5.83 -17.50 -7.71
C LEU A 260 -5.86 -18.53 -8.83
N LYS A 261 -6.14 -19.80 -8.53
CA LYS A 261 -6.16 -20.92 -9.48
C LYS A 261 -7.30 -20.81 -10.47
N ASN A 262 -8.51 -20.51 -9.97
CA ASN A 262 -9.68 -20.41 -10.83
C ASN A 262 -9.54 -19.21 -11.77
N GLY A 263 -9.14 -18.06 -11.23
CA GLY A 263 -9.04 -16.81 -11.98
C GLY A 263 -8.01 -16.84 -13.10
N ILE A 264 -6.77 -17.26 -12.83
CA ILE A 264 -5.73 -17.35 -13.87
C ILE A 264 -6.08 -18.38 -14.96
N GLY A 265 -6.85 -19.41 -14.60
CA GLY A 265 -7.29 -20.49 -15.49
C GLY A 265 -8.49 -20.16 -16.39
N LEU A 266 -9.18 -19.03 -16.17
CA LEU A 266 -10.31 -18.63 -17.00
C LEU A 266 -9.88 -18.34 -18.45
N LYS A 267 -10.71 -18.77 -19.41
CA LYS A 267 -10.51 -18.47 -20.84
C LYS A 267 -10.65 -16.98 -21.14
N THR A 268 -11.40 -16.25 -20.32
CA THR A 268 -11.63 -14.81 -20.42
C THR A 268 -10.49 -13.98 -19.82
N SER A 269 -9.55 -14.60 -19.10
CA SER A 269 -8.39 -13.90 -18.53
C SER A 269 -7.43 -13.48 -19.64
N THR A 270 -7.42 -12.18 -19.91
CA THR A 270 -6.51 -11.53 -20.85
C THR A 270 -5.05 -11.62 -20.36
N PRO A 271 -4.05 -11.36 -21.20
CA PRO A 271 -2.65 -11.33 -20.77
C PRO A 271 -2.40 -10.37 -19.59
N ALA A 272 -3.03 -9.19 -19.59
CA ALA A 272 -2.90 -8.23 -18.49
C ALA A 272 -3.46 -8.78 -17.17
N VAL A 273 -4.64 -9.42 -17.20
CA VAL A 273 -5.24 -10.05 -16.02
C VAL A 273 -4.37 -11.21 -15.51
N LYS A 274 -3.80 -12.03 -16.41
CA LYS A 274 -2.88 -13.11 -16.02
C LYS A 274 -1.61 -12.59 -15.38
N ILE A 275 -1.02 -11.51 -15.93
CA ILE A 275 0.11 -10.81 -15.30
C ILE A 275 -0.27 -10.39 -13.88
N ALA A 276 -1.42 -9.74 -13.68
CA ALA A 276 -1.87 -9.31 -12.36
C ALA A 276 -2.09 -10.48 -11.37
N TYR A 277 -2.59 -11.63 -11.84
CA TYR A 277 -2.69 -12.84 -11.01
C TYR A 277 -1.31 -13.34 -10.57
N ILE A 278 -0.35 -13.41 -11.51
CA ILE A 278 1.01 -13.89 -11.21
C ILE A 278 1.72 -12.89 -10.27
N GLN A 279 1.55 -11.59 -10.46
CA GLN A 279 2.09 -10.56 -9.56
C GLN A 279 1.49 -10.69 -8.16
N CYS A 280 0.19 -10.92 -8.05
CA CYS A 280 -0.47 -11.21 -6.78
C CYS A 280 0.11 -12.47 -6.13
N MET A 281 0.38 -13.54 -6.89
CA MET A 281 1.06 -14.75 -6.40
C MET A 281 2.48 -14.45 -5.92
N ILE A 282 3.28 -13.67 -6.66
CA ILE A 282 4.64 -13.28 -6.27
C ILE A 282 4.64 -12.57 -4.91
N ALA A 283 3.66 -11.70 -4.68
CA ALA A 283 3.47 -11.02 -3.40
C ALA A 283 2.97 -11.96 -2.30
N THR A 284 2.08 -12.89 -2.62
CA THR A 284 1.43 -13.83 -1.67
C THR A 284 2.38 -14.89 -1.13
N PHE A 285 3.17 -15.51 -2.00
CA PHE A 285 4.06 -16.61 -1.60
C PHE A 285 5.40 -16.09 -1.12
N ASN A 286 5.76 -16.36 0.12
CA ASN A 286 7.10 -16.07 0.67
C ASN A 286 7.98 -17.34 0.64
N THR A 287 9.22 -17.27 1.12
CA THR A 287 10.15 -18.42 1.11
C THR A 287 9.62 -19.65 1.85
N LYS A 288 8.78 -19.48 2.87
CA LYS A 288 8.19 -20.60 3.63
C LYS A 288 6.98 -21.20 2.93
N THR A 289 6.15 -20.36 2.29
CA THR A 289 4.88 -20.79 1.68
C THR A 289 4.99 -21.11 0.20
N ILE A 290 6.11 -20.79 -0.45
CA ILE A 290 6.31 -21.06 -1.88
C ILE A 290 6.06 -22.52 -2.30
N PRO A 291 6.31 -23.57 -1.48
CA PRO A 291 5.98 -24.94 -1.90
C PRO A 291 4.49 -25.13 -2.22
N GLN A 292 3.58 -24.35 -1.63
CA GLN A 292 2.15 -24.42 -1.94
C GLN A 292 1.83 -23.92 -3.36
N ALA A 293 2.73 -23.15 -3.98
CA ALA A 293 2.57 -22.67 -5.36
C ALA A 293 2.81 -23.76 -6.42
N SER A 294 3.22 -24.98 -6.04
CA SER A 294 3.46 -26.10 -6.97
C SER A 294 2.27 -26.40 -7.88
N ILE A 295 1.05 -26.21 -7.36
CA ILE A 295 -0.19 -26.42 -8.13
C ILE A 295 -0.31 -25.50 -9.36
N PHE A 296 0.48 -24.42 -9.42
CA PHE A 296 0.50 -23.47 -10.53
C PHE A 296 1.58 -23.76 -11.57
N ILE A 297 2.51 -24.69 -11.33
CA ILE A 297 3.61 -24.99 -12.26
C ILE A 297 3.12 -25.17 -13.71
N PRO A 298 2.09 -25.98 -14.02
CA PRO A 298 1.67 -26.18 -15.40
C PRO A 298 1.21 -24.91 -16.11
N ILE A 299 0.48 -24.03 -15.42
CA ILE A 299 -0.04 -22.80 -16.03
C ILE A 299 1.06 -21.73 -16.16
N LEU A 300 1.98 -21.67 -15.20
CA LEU A 300 3.13 -20.76 -15.24
C LEU A 300 4.10 -21.16 -16.35
N THR A 301 4.41 -22.45 -16.50
CA THR A 301 5.26 -22.96 -17.59
C THR A 301 4.65 -22.61 -18.95
N LYS A 302 3.34 -22.77 -19.12
CA LYS A 302 2.64 -22.37 -20.33
C LYS A 302 2.75 -20.86 -20.63
N SER A 303 2.76 -20.01 -19.61
CA SER A 303 3.00 -18.56 -19.79
C SER A 303 4.43 -18.28 -20.27
N VAL A 304 5.42 -19.03 -19.80
CA VAL A 304 6.81 -18.93 -20.30
C VAL A 304 6.90 -19.41 -21.76
N GLU A 305 6.32 -20.55 -22.09
CA GLU A 305 6.27 -21.08 -23.46
C GLU A 305 5.58 -20.11 -24.43
N LYS A 306 4.51 -19.45 -23.97
CA LYS A 306 3.82 -18.41 -24.74
C LYS A 306 4.72 -17.20 -25.01
N ALA A 307 5.54 -16.77 -24.05
CA ALA A 307 6.53 -15.71 -24.27
C ALA A 307 7.55 -16.11 -25.35
N VAL A 308 8.00 -17.37 -25.33
CA VAL A 308 8.89 -17.93 -26.36
C VAL A 308 8.22 -17.96 -27.74
N ALA A 309 6.94 -18.32 -27.81
CA ALA A 309 6.18 -18.36 -29.06
C ALA A 309 5.83 -16.96 -29.60
N GLN A 310 5.80 -15.94 -28.74
CA GLN A 310 5.38 -14.57 -29.08
C GLN A 310 6.39 -13.51 -28.55
N PRO A 311 7.68 -13.59 -28.93
CA PRO A 311 8.74 -12.79 -28.32
C PRO A 311 8.64 -11.29 -28.66
N THR A 312 7.84 -10.92 -29.66
CA THR A 312 7.63 -9.52 -30.07
C THR A 312 6.42 -8.88 -29.41
N ILE A 313 5.62 -9.63 -28.64
CA ILE A 313 4.41 -9.13 -27.98
C ILE A 313 4.73 -8.84 -26.51
N ALA A 314 4.90 -7.56 -26.16
CA ALA A 314 5.37 -7.14 -24.84
C ALA A 314 4.56 -7.74 -23.68
N LEU A 315 3.23 -7.78 -23.78
CA LEU A 315 2.39 -8.40 -22.74
C LEU A 315 2.62 -9.92 -22.60
N SER A 316 2.81 -10.64 -23.71
CA SER A 316 3.12 -12.07 -23.65
C SER A 316 4.49 -12.31 -23.01
N VAL A 317 5.48 -11.45 -23.31
CA VAL A 317 6.81 -11.50 -22.69
C VAL A 317 6.74 -11.16 -21.19
N THR A 318 5.99 -10.13 -20.79
CA THR A 318 5.79 -9.78 -19.37
C THR A 318 5.05 -10.89 -18.60
N GLU A 319 4.07 -11.54 -19.20
CA GLU A 319 3.38 -12.71 -18.63
C GLU A 319 4.38 -13.84 -18.34
N GLY A 320 5.22 -14.19 -19.32
CA GLY A 320 6.28 -15.18 -19.16
C GLY A 320 7.37 -14.77 -18.18
N LEU A 321 7.73 -13.49 -18.12
CA LEU A 321 8.72 -12.95 -17.18
C LEU A 321 8.26 -13.13 -15.73
N CYS A 322 7.03 -12.72 -15.43
CA CYS A 322 6.46 -12.88 -14.09
C CYS A 322 6.33 -14.37 -13.73
N ALA A 323 5.92 -15.20 -14.68
CA ALA A 323 5.83 -16.64 -14.48
C ALA A 323 7.21 -17.28 -14.19
N ALA A 324 8.24 -16.91 -14.95
CA ALA A 324 9.61 -17.39 -14.76
C ALA A 324 10.15 -17.03 -13.37
N LEU A 325 9.88 -15.81 -12.87
CA LEU A 325 10.27 -15.41 -11.52
C LEU A 325 9.64 -16.30 -10.43
N LEU A 326 8.34 -16.57 -10.55
CA LEU A 326 7.65 -17.43 -9.58
C LEU A 326 8.15 -18.88 -9.65
N LEU A 327 8.42 -19.39 -10.86
CA LEU A 327 8.99 -20.71 -11.10
C LEU A 327 10.42 -20.83 -10.54
N PHE A 328 11.27 -19.81 -10.69
CA PHE A 328 12.61 -19.83 -10.06
C PHE A 328 12.54 -19.79 -8.54
N LYS A 329 11.57 -19.07 -7.98
CA LYS A 329 11.32 -19.09 -6.52
C LYS A 329 10.95 -20.50 -6.05
N LEU A 330 10.12 -21.22 -6.80
CA LEU A 330 9.78 -22.62 -6.55
C LEU A 330 11.01 -23.54 -6.67
N ALA A 331 11.76 -23.42 -7.77
CA ALA A 331 12.94 -24.25 -8.05
C ALA A 331 14.00 -24.13 -6.93
N SER A 332 14.18 -22.93 -6.36
CA SER A 332 15.14 -22.68 -5.29
C SER A 332 14.87 -23.49 -4.01
N VAL A 333 13.61 -23.86 -3.74
CA VAL A 333 13.21 -24.62 -2.54
C VAL A 333 13.04 -26.10 -2.83
N GLN A 334 12.63 -26.46 -4.05
CA GLN A 334 12.34 -27.86 -4.42
C GLN A 334 13.56 -28.65 -4.91
N LYS A 335 14.72 -27.99 -5.07
CA LYS A 335 15.99 -28.58 -5.56
C LYS A 335 15.84 -29.26 -6.94
N ASP A 336 15.24 -28.53 -7.89
CA ASP A 336 15.22 -28.87 -9.33
C ASP A 336 14.92 -30.37 -9.61
N LYS A 337 13.92 -30.93 -8.93
CA LYS A 337 13.50 -32.32 -9.17
C LYS A 337 12.79 -32.42 -10.52
N ASP A 338 13.06 -33.50 -11.24
CA ASP A 338 12.24 -34.01 -12.35
C ASP A 338 12.15 -33.18 -13.65
N ASN A 339 13.17 -32.38 -14.01
CA ASN A 339 13.21 -31.60 -15.28
C ASN A 339 12.06 -30.58 -15.47
N ASP A 340 11.20 -30.37 -14.47
CA ASP A 340 9.99 -29.54 -14.57
C ASP A 340 10.27 -28.07 -14.93
N PHE A 341 11.48 -27.60 -14.65
CA PHE A 341 11.93 -26.24 -14.92
C PHE A 341 12.81 -26.11 -16.17
N GLN A 342 13.09 -27.21 -16.89
CA GLN A 342 14.02 -27.19 -18.03
C GLN A 342 13.55 -26.27 -19.16
N SER A 343 12.25 -26.22 -19.45
CA SER A 343 11.69 -25.30 -20.45
C SER A 343 11.87 -23.83 -20.04
N VAL A 344 11.79 -23.53 -18.75
CA VAL A 344 12.05 -22.19 -18.18
C VAL A 344 13.52 -21.83 -18.31
N TRP A 345 14.42 -22.75 -17.93
CA TRP A 345 15.86 -22.57 -18.10
C TRP A 345 16.24 -22.31 -19.55
N ASN A 346 15.67 -23.10 -20.48
CA ASN A 346 15.91 -22.93 -21.92
C ASN A 346 15.43 -21.55 -22.41
N ALA A 347 14.27 -21.08 -21.95
CA ALA A 347 13.74 -19.77 -22.36
C ALA A 347 14.57 -18.59 -21.81
N VAL A 348 15.01 -18.69 -20.56
CA VAL A 348 15.69 -17.60 -19.84
C VAL A 348 17.18 -17.52 -20.19
N LEU A 349 17.84 -18.66 -20.41
CA LEU A 349 19.28 -18.74 -20.70
C LEU A 349 19.62 -18.70 -22.19
N ASP A 350 18.62 -18.57 -23.08
CA ASP A 350 18.82 -18.34 -24.51
C ASP A 350 19.29 -16.89 -24.75
N MET A 351 20.60 -16.67 -24.62
CA MET A 351 21.25 -15.37 -24.84
C MET A 351 21.37 -14.98 -26.32
N GLU A 352 20.93 -15.84 -27.25
CA GLU A 352 20.81 -15.50 -28.67
C GLU A 352 19.46 -14.84 -28.93
N LYS A 353 18.36 -15.40 -28.41
CA LYS A 353 17.01 -14.83 -28.54
C LYS A 353 16.73 -13.71 -27.55
N GLN A 354 17.34 -13.76 -26.36
CA GLN A 354 17.27 -12.73 -25.34
C GLN A 354 15.83 -12.29 -24.99
N ILE A 355 14.86 -13.22 -24.95
CA ILE A 355 13.43 -12.88 -24.93
C ILE A 355 13.08 -11.84 -23.84
N PHE A 356 13.61 -12.00 -22.63
CA PHE A 356 13.36 -11.12 -21.49
C PHE A 356 14.31 -9.91 -21.40
N PHE A 357 15.37 -9.88 -22.21
CA PHE A 357 16.44 -8.87 -22.19
C PHE A 357 16.60 -8.15 -23.55
N ALA A 358 15.69 -8.41 -24.48
CA ALA A 358 15.69 -7.84 -25.82
C ALA A 358 15.45 -6.33 -25.72
N GLU A 359 16.27 -5.56 -26.43
CA GLU A 359 16.22 -4.10 -26.40
C GLU A 359 14.82 -3.55 -26.75
N LYS A 360 14.17 -4.17 -27.75
CA LYS A 360 12.78 -3.85 -28.11
C LYS A 360 11.81 -4.08 -26.95
N TYR A 361 11.92 -5.19 -26.22
CA TYR A 361 11.06 -5.45 -25.06
C TYR A 361 11.31 -4.42 -23.95
N LEU A 362 12.58 -4.16 -23.61
CA LEU A 362 12.95 -3.19 -22.58
C LEU A 362 12.41 -1.78 -22.89
N SER A 363 12.45 -1.36 -24.17
CA SER A 363 11.96 -0.05 -24.61
C SER A 363 10.45 0.09 -24.73
N THR A 364 9.70 -1.02 -24.77
CA THR A 364 8.24 -1.02 -25.03
C THR A 364 7.41 -1.45 -23.83
N THR A 365 8.01 -2.13 -22.86
CA THR A 365 7.32 -2.62 -21.67
C THR A 365 7.01 -1.48 -20.69
N THR A 366 6.08 -1.73 -19.75
CA THR A 366 5.73 -0.73 -18.74
C THR A 366 6.87 -0.53 -17.76
N GLU A 367 6.97 0.66 -17.16
CA GLU A 367 8.02 0.92 -16.16
C GLU A 367 7.95 -0.04 -14.96
N GLU A 368 6.74 -0.45 -14.57
CA GLU A 368 6.57 -1.45 -13.52
C GLU A 368 7.12 -2.82 -13.94
N SER A 369 6.96 -3.21 -15.21
CA SER A 369 7.50 -4.46 -15.76
C SER A 369 9.04 -4.50 -15.69
N LEU A 370 9.71 -3.35 -15.80
CA LEU A 370 11.17 -3.25 -15.68
C LEU A 370 11.68 -3.64 -14.28
N ILE A 371 10.85 -3.53 -13.24
CA ILE A 371 11.21 -4.00 -11.90
C ILE A 371 11.34 -5.53 -11.90
N TYR A 372 10.46 -6.24 -12.61
CA TYR A 372 10.51 -7.69 -12.75
C TYR A 372 11.68 -8.13 -13.63
N VAL A 373 12.04 -7.37 -14.67
CA VAL A 373 13.27 -7.61 -15.43
C VAL A 373 14.48 -7.53 -14.50
N MET A 374 14.53 -6.50 -13.67
CA MET A 374 15.62 -6.31 -12.71
C MET A 374 15.66 -7.43 -11.65
N GLN A 375 14.51 -7.92 -11.18
CA GLN A 375 14.43 -9.08 -10.30
C GLN A 375 14.93 -10.36 -10.99
N LEU A 376 14.65 -10.56 -12.28
CA LEU A 376 15.15 -11.72 -13.02
C LEU A 376 16.68 -11.63 -13.16
N CYS A 377 17.20 -10.44 -13.43
CA CYS A 377 18.65 -10.21 -13.44
C CYS A 377 19.28 -10.55 -12.08
N GLU A 378 18.65 -10.14 -10.97
CA GLU A 378 19.12 -10.51 -9.62
C GLU A 378 19.12 -12.02 -9.42
N VAL A 379 18.04 -12.72 -9.76
CA VAL A 379 17.97 -14.18 -9.64
C VAL A 379 19.12 -14.84 -10.42
N LEU A 380 19.35 -14.44 -11.67
CA LEU A 380 20.38 -15.04 -12.51
C LEU A 380 21.79 -14.73 -12.04
N LEU A 381 22.07 -13.47 -11.68
CA LEU A 381 23.42 -13.03 -11.30
C LEU A 381 23.81 -13.43 -9.88
N VAL A 382 22.83 -13.60 -8.99
CA VAL A 382 23.09 -13.89 -7.56
C VAL A 382 22.85 -15.35 -7.22
N GLN A 383 21.75 -15.94 -7.68
CA GLN A 383 21.35 -17.29 -7.27
C GLN A 383 21.87 -18.38 -8.21
N TYR A 384 22.09 -18.07 -9.49
CA TYR A 384 22.52 -19.03 -10.49
C TYR A 384 23.66 -18.53 -11.40
N PRO A 385 24.71 -17.86 -10.86
CA PRO A 385 25.80 -17.33 -11.68
C PRO A 385 26.51 -18.42 -12.48
N GLU A 386 26.59 -19.64 -11.96
CA GLU A 386 27.23 -20.79 -12.59
C GLU A 386 26.54 -21.27 -13.86
N LYS A 387 25.25 -20.95 -14.05
CA LYS A 387 24.50 -21.29 -15.27
C LYS A 387 24.71 -20.28 -16.40
N LEU A 388 25.38 -19.14 -16.13
CA LEU A 388 25.57 -18.06 -17.10
C LEU A 388 26.88 -18.25 -17.89
N LYS A 389 26.77 -18.34 -19.22
CA LYS A 389 27.94 -18.43 -20.13
C LYS A 389 28.24 -17.14 -20.90
N LYS A 390 27.27 -16.22 -21.00
CA LYS A 390 27.34 -14.92 -21.72
C LYS A 390 26.43 -13.89 -21.04
N PRO A 391 26.85 -13.27 -19.92
CA PRO A 391 25.98 -12.43 -19.10
C PRO A 391 25.78 -11.01 -19.66
N GLU A 392 26.38 -10.65 -20.80
CA GLU A 392 26.34 -9.31 -21.38
C GLU A 392 24.92 -8.77 -21.61
N PRO A 393 23.95 -9.56 -22.13
CA PRO A 393 22.57 -9.09 -22.27
C PRO A 393 21.91 -8.74 -20.93
N ILE A 394 22.25 -9.48 -19.87
CA ILE A 394 21.74 -9.26 -18.52
C ILE A 394 22.35 -7.97 -17.94
N HIS A 395 23.66 -7.77 -18.08
CA HIS A 395 24.33 -6.53 -17.67
C HIS A 395 23.74 -5.31 -18.39
N ARG A 396 23.48 -5.41 -19.69
CA ARG A 396 22.80 -4.35 -20.46
C ARG A 396 21.40 -4.07 -19.92
N ALA A 397 20.63 -5.10 -19.61
CA ALA A 397 19.28 -4.93 -19.04
C ALA A 397 19.34 -4.25 -17.66
N VAL A 398 20.29 -4.62 -16.80
CA VAL A 398 20.53 -3.97 -15.51
C VAL A 398 20.82 -2.47 -15.70
N LEU A 399 21.73 -2.12 -16.60
CA LEU A 399 22.06 -0.71 -16.90
C LEU A 399 20.80 0.04 -17.36
N TYR A 400 20.08 -0.52 -18.34
CA TYR A 400 18.83 0.06 -18.84
C TYR A 400 17.82 0.34 -17.72
N CYS A 401 17.56 -0.65 -16.87
CA CYS A 401 16.62 -0.53 -15.75
C CYS A 401 17.03 0.54 -14.73
N THR A 402 18.33 0.82 -14.57
CA THR A 402 18.84 1.87 -13.67
C THR A 402 18.84 3.28 -14.27
N THR A 403 18.67 3.41 -15.58
CA THR A 403 18.64 4.70 -16.30
C THR A 403 17.24 5.16 -16.69
N VAL A 404 16.19 4.45 -16.28
CA VAL A 404 14.78 4.80 -16.56
C VAL A 404 14.45 6.20 -16.02
N CYS A 405 13.66 6.97 -16.78
CA CYS A 405 13.29 8.35 -16.46
C CYS A 405 12.55 8.48 -15.12
N SER A 406 11.63 7.56 -14.84
CA SER A 406 10.83 7.56 -13.61
C SER A 406 11.66 7.35 -12.35
N SER A 407 11.58 8.34 -11.46
CA SER A 407 12.31 8.35 -10.18
C SER A 407 11.86 7.24 -9.22
N SER A 408 10.58 6.85 -9.23
CA SER A 408 10.08 5.76 -8.37
C SER A 408 10.61 4.41 -8.84
N THR A 409 10.48 4.11 -10.13
CA THR A 409 10.98 2.87 -10.75
C THR A 409 12.50 2.78 -10.63
N ARG A 410 13.21 3.86 -10.97
CA ARG A 410 14.68 3.92 -10.86
C ARG A 410 15.16 3.64 -9.44
N ARG A 411 14.53 4.22 -8.42
CA ARG A 411 14.87 3.94 -7.01
C ARG A 411 14.69 2.47 -6.64
N LYS A 412 13.61 1.83 -7.12
CA LYS A 412 13.39 0.39 -6.90
C LYS A 412 14.48 -0.44 -7.59
N CYS A 413 14.78 -0.17 -8.87
CA CYS A 413 15.84 -0.88 -9.59
C CYS A 413 17.22 -0.70 -8.94
N LEU A 414 17.57 0.51 -8.50
CA LEU A 414 18.82 0.78 -7.77
C LEU A 414 18.90 0.03 -6.45
N ALA A 415 17.78 -0.16 -5.74
CA ALA A 415 17.76 -0.98 -4.53
C ALA A 415 18.05 -2.46 -4.82
N ILE A 416 17.58 -2.98 -5.97
CA ILE A 416 17.92 -4.33 -6.43
C ILE A 416 19.40 -4.40 -6.82
N LEU A 417 19.92 -3.42 -7.57
CA LEU A 417 21.34 -3.36 -7.94
C LEU A 417 22.25 -3.40 -6.72
N LYS A 418 21.90 -2.68 -5.65
CA LYS A 418 22.65 -2.72 -4.39
C LYS A 418 22.74 -4.13 -3.80
N ARG A 419 21.69 -4.94 -3.91
CA ARG A 419 21.72 -6.34 -3.46
C ARG A 419 22.61 -7.20 -4.36
N ILE A 420 22.48 -7.06 -5.67
CA ILE A 420 23.34 -7.76 -6.65
C ILE A 420 24.82 -7.49 -6.35
N VAL A 421 25.21 -6.21 -6.26
CA VAL A 421 26.60 -5.82 -5.98
C VAL A 421 27.03 -6.27 -4.59
N GLY A 422 26.16 -6.15 -3.58
CA GLY A 422 26.44 -6.61 -2.22
C GLY A 422 26.77 -8.11 -2.16
N SER A 423 26.02 -8.95 -2.89
CA SER A 423 26.26 -10.39 -2.95
C SER A 423 27.59 -10.75 -3.61
N LEU A 424 28.04 -9.99 -4.61
CA LEU A 424 29.34 -10.18 -5.24
C LEU A 424 30.51 -9.85 -4.31
N ILE A 425 30.34 -8.85 -3.43
CA ILE A 425 31.39 -8.47 -2.46
C ILE A 425 31.54 -9.55 -1.38
N VAL A 426 30.43 -10.09 -0.87
CA VAL A 426 30.45 -11.16 0.14
C VAL A 426 31.12 -12.42 -0.41
N ASN A 427 30.77 -12.83 -1.64
CA ASN A 427 31.36 -14.02 -2.27
C ASN A 427 32.87 -13.89 -2.54
N ASN A 428 33.41 -12.67 -2.64
CA ASN A 428 34.84 -12.42 -2.80
C ASN A 428 35.63 -12.38 -1.48
N GLN A 429 34.96 -12.32 -0.32
CA GLN A 429 35.63 -12.40 0.99
C GLN A 429 35.81 -13.85 1.47
N ASP A 430 35.11 -14.81 0.85
CA ASP A 430 35.20 -16.25 1.13
C ASP A 430 36.04 -17.03 0.10
N ALA A 431 36.74 -16.33 -0.81
CA ALA A 431 37.69 -16.95 -1.74
C ALA A 431 39.10 -16.99 -1.10
N PRO A 432 39.80 -18.15 -1.11
CA PRO A 432 41.07 -18.35 -0.40
C PRO A 432 42.25 -17.53 -0.95
#